data_AF-A0A9E8RXI8-F1
#
_entry.id   AF-A0A9E8RXI8-F1
#
_cell.length_a   1.000
_cell.length_b   1.000
_cell.length_c   1.000
_cell.angle_alpha   90.00
_cell.angle_beta   90.00
_cell.angle_gamma   90.00
#
_symmetry.space_group_name_H-M   'P 1'
#
loop_
_entity.id
_entity.type
_entity.pdbx_description
1 polymer ?
#
loop_
_entity_poly.entity_id
_entity_poly.type
_entity_poly.pdbx_seq_one_letter_code
_entity_poly.pdbx_strand_id
1 'polypeptide(L)' 'MKKWVVSTLTKEEILLKMEELKSDYVRIQADVEKATAVGGTVGQGEKVLQTIEEELRTLRKMLEHMSE' A
#
# COMPACT_ATOMS: atom_id res chain seq x y z
N MET A 1 -22.37 -18.16 11.64
CA MET A 1 -20.95 -18.01 11.23
C MET A 1 -20.95 -17.17 9.97
N LYS A 2 -20.29 -16.02 9.81
CA LYS A 2 -19.11 -15.45 10.46
C LYS A 2 -19.42 -14.06 11.04
N LYS A 3 -18.79 -13.80 12.19
CA LYS A 3 -18.74 -12.54 12.94
C LYS A 3 -18.48 -11.37 11.99
N TRP A 4 -19.43 -10.43 11.96
CA TRP A 4 -19.31 -9.07 11.42
C TRP A 4 -18.32 -8.22 12.24
N VAL A 5 -17.10 -8.73 12.48
CA VAL A 5 -16.01 -7.91 13.02
C VAL A 5 -15.27 -7.33 11.83
N VAL A 6 -15.97 -6.50 11.06
CA VAL A 6 -15.29 -5.44 10.32
C VAL A 6 -15.36 -4.25 11.26
N SER A 7 -14.42 -4.22 12.21
CA SER A 7 -14.13 -2.96 12.90
C SER A 7 -13.68 -2.00 11.81
N THR A 8 -14.56 -1.09 11.40
CA THR A 8 -14.21 -0.05 10.44
C THR A 8 -12.98 0.67 10.97
N LEU A 9 -11.89 0.68 10.19
CA LEU A 9 -10.67 1.42 10.54
C LEU A 9 -11.03 2.89 10.79
N THR A 10 -10.42 3.51 11.81
CA THR A 10 -10.58 4.95 12.03
C THR A 10 -9.84 5.76 10.96
N LYS A 11 -10.16 7.04 10.87
CA LYS A 11 -9.47 7.96 9.95
C LYS A 11 -7.96 7.99 10.24
N GLU A 12 -7.60 8.02 11.52
CA GLU A 12 -6.21 8.05 11.98
C GLU A 12 -5.47 6.74 11.62
N GLU A 13 -6.12 5.58 11.82
CA GLU A 13 -5.56 4.28 11.44
C GLU A 13 -5.34 4.16 9.93
N ILE A 14 -6.29 4.66 9.13
CA ILE A 14 -6.15 4.69 7.67
C ILE A 14 -4.97 5.58 7.26
N LEU A 15 -4.85 6.78 7.84
CA LEU A 15 -3.75 7.69 7.53
C LEU A 15 -2.39 7.10 7.94
N LEU A 16 -2.31 6.47 9.11
CA LEU A 16 -1.11 5.79 9.58
C LEU A 16 -0.71 4.67 8.60
N LYS A 17 -1.65 3.80 8.24
CA LYS A 17 -1.42 2.72 7.28
C LYS A 17 -0.96 3.24 5.92
N MET A 18 -1.54 4.35 5.45
CA MET A 18 -1.11 4.98 4.21
C MET A 18 0.34 5.48 4.28
N GLU A 19 0.78 6.04 5.41
CA GLU A 19 2.18 6.46 5.60
C GLU A 19 3.14 5.27 5.62
N GLU A 20 2.78 4.18 6.30
CA GLU A 20 3.56 2.93 6.29
C GLU A 20 3.71 2.38 4.86
N LEU A 21 2.60 2.28 4.12
CA LEU A 21 2.60 1.81 2.73
C LEU A 21 3.44 2.70 1.80
N LYS A 22 3.41 4.02 1.98
CA LYS A 22 4.26 4.94 1.20
C LYS A 22 5.74 4.74 1.53
N SER A 23 6.09 4.54 2.80
CA SER A 23 7.47 4.26 3.22
C SER A 23 7.97 2.95 2.60
N ASP A 24 7.14 1.91 2.61
CA ASP A 24 7.47 0.63 1.97
C ASP A 24 7.60 0.75 0.45
N TYR A 25 6.72 1.52 -0.19
CA TYR A 25 6.79 1.79 -1.62
C TYR A 25 8.16 2.38 -2.02
N VAL A 26 8.61 3.42 -1.33
CA VAL A 26 9.90 4.08 -1.61
C VAL A 26 11.06 3.11 -1.44
N ARG A 27 11.04 2.28 -0.38
CA ARG A 27 12.09 1.28 -0.15
C ARG A 27 12.13 0.22 -1.26
N ILE A 28 10.99 -0.34 -1.62
CA ILE A 28 10.89 -1.39 -2.64
C ILE A 28 11.26 -0.82 -4.02
N GLN A 29 10.86 0.42 -4.31
CA GLN A 29 11.25 1.11 -5.53
C GLN A 29 12.77 1.23 -5.62
N ALA A 30 13.44 1.65 -4.55
CA ALA A 30 14.90 1.70 -4.51
C ALA A 30 15.55 0.33 -4.73
N ASP A 31 14.97 -0.74 -4.16
CA ASP A 31 15.44 -2.11 -4.38
C ASP A 31 15.26 -2.56 -5.85
N VAL A 32 14.14 -2.21 -6.48
CA VAL A 32 13.84 -2.47 -7.90
C VAL A 32 14.81 -1.71 -8.81
N GLU A 33 15.05 -0.43 -8.55
CA GLU A 33 16.01 0.40 -9.31
C GLU A 33 17.42 -0.17 -9.20
N LYS A 34 17.85 -0.55 -7.99
CA LYS A 34 19.15 -1.19 -7.77
C LYS A 34 19.27 -2.53 -8.50
N ALA A 35 18.25 -3.38 -8.43
CA ALA A 35 18.22 -4.65 -9.13
C ALA A 35 18.28 -4.46 -10.65
N THR A 36 17.57 -3.46 -11.18
CA THR A 36 17.59 -3.10 -12.60
C THR A 36 18.99 -2.66 -13.03
N ALA A 37 19.65 -1.82 -12.23
CA ALA A 37 20.99 -1.30 -12.54
C ALA A 37 22.07 -2.38 -12.64
N VAL A 38 21.91 -3.51 -11.93
CA VAL A 38 22.82 -4.66 -11.99
C VAL A 38 22.36 -5.78 -12.94
N GLY A 39 21.30 -5.55 -13.72
CA GLY A 39 20.73 -6.54 -14.65
C GLY A 39 19.99 -7.69 -13.98
N GLY A 40 19.52 -7.49 -12.74
CA GLY A 40 18.75 -8.46 -11.98
C GLY A 40 17.26 -8.48 -12.33
N THR A 41 16.55 -9.49 -11.84
CA THR A 41 15.11 -9.66 -12.04
C THR A 41 14.31 -8.79 -11.06
N VAL A 42 13.33 -8.03 -11.58
CA VAL A 42 12.52 -7.09 -10.78
C VAL A 42 11.05 -7.44 -10.63
N GLY A 43 10.55 -8.45 -11.36
CA GLY A 43 9.11 -8.69 -11.47
C GLY A 43 8.36 -9.02 -10.16
N GLN A 44 9.06 -9.44 -9.10
CA GLN A 44 8.43 -9.55 -7.77
C GLN A 44 8.29 -8.18 -7.09
N GLY A 45 9.32 -7.35 -7.16
CA GLY A 45 9.28 -5.98 -6.61
C GLY A 45 8.19 -5.15 -7.29
N GLU A 46 8.09 -5.21 -8.61
CA GLU A 46 7.04 -4.52 -9.38
C GLU A 46 5.63 -4.95 -8.97
N LYS A 47 5.40 -6.25 -8.75
CA LYS A 47 4.10 -6.76 -8.26
C LYS A 47 3.75 -6.23 -6.88
N VAL A 48 4.74 -6.14 -5.99
CA VAL A 48 4.53 -5.58 -4.65
C VAL A 48 4.21 -4.09 -4.74
N LEU A 49 4.92 -3.33 -5.58
CA LEU A 49 4.62 -1.91 -5.81
C LEU A 49 3.18 -1.72 -6.32
N GLN A 50 2.75 -2.51 -7.30
CA GLN A 50 1.37 -2.48 -7.80
C GLN A 50 0.35 -2.79 -6.69
N THR A 51 0.63 -3.79 -5.86
CA THR A 51 -0.25 -4.15 -4.72
C THR A 51 -0.38 -2.98 -3.74
N ILE A 52 0.73 -2.31 -3.43
CA ILE A 52 0.74 -1.13 -2.56
C ILE A 52 -0.10 0.01 -3.17
N GLU A 53 0.00 0.25 -4.48
CA GLU A 53 -0.79 1.28 -5.17
C GLU A 53 -2.30 0.99 -5.12
N GLU A 54 -2.70 -0.26 -5.30
CA GLU A 54 -4.10 -0.70 -5.19
C GLU A 54 -4.64 -0.54 -3.78
N GLU A 55 -3.83 -0.85 -2.76
CA GLU A 55 -4.19 -0.68 -1.37
C GLU A 55 -4.32 0.80 -0.99
N LEU A 56 -3.35 1.64 -1.38
CA LEU A 56 -3.41 3.09 -1.19
C LEU A 56 -4.65 3.70 -1.85
N ARG A 57 -5.01 3.24 -3.06
CA ARG A 57 -6.24 3.68 -3.75
C ARG A 57 -7.48 3.30 -2.95
N THR A 58 -7.52 2.11 -2.37
CA THR A 58 -8.63 1.63 -1.55
C THR A 58 -8.79 2.47 -0.28
N LEU A 59 -7.69 2.71 0.44
CA LEU A 59 -7.67 3.54 1.65
C LEU A 59 -8.11 4.99 1.37
N ARG A 60 -7.68 5.57 0.25
CA ARG A 60 -8.13 6.91 -0.18
C ARG A 60 -9.65 6.97 -0.40
N LYS A 61 -10.22 5.96 -1.07
CA LYS A 61 -11.68 5.88 -1.24
C LYS A 61 -12.39 5.77 0.10
N MET A 62 -11.87 4.98 1.04
CA MET A 62 -12.44 4.88 2.38
C MET A 62 -12.46 6.25 3.08
N LEU A 63 -11.36 7.02 3.01
CA LEU A 63 -11.31 8.37 3.58
C LEU A 63 -12.31 9.33 2.94
N GLU A 64 -12.48 9.26 1.61
CA GLU A 64 -13.45 10.07 0.87
C GLU A 64 -14.89 9.80 1.36
N HIS A 65 -15.27 8.52 1.48
CA HIS A 65 -16.59 8.10 1.96
C HIS A 65 -16.84 8.45 3.44
N MET A 66 -15.78 8.69 4.24
CA MET A 66 -15.90 9.13 5.63
C MET A 66 -16.03 10.65 5.77
N SER A 67 -15.74 11.40 4.72
CA SER A 67 -15.83 12.87 4.70
C SER A 67 -17.13 13.41 4.11
N GLU A 68 -17.96 12.54 3.53
CA GLU A 68 -19.34 12.82 3.09
C GLU A 68 -20.35 12.55 4.21
#